data_AF-H5WU43-F1
#
_entry.id   AF-H5WU43-F1
#
_cell.length_a   1.000
_cell.length_b   1.000
_cell.length_c   1.000
_cell.angle_alpha   90.00
_cell.angle_beta   90.00
_cell.angle_gamma   90.00
#
_symmetry.space_group_name_H-M   'P 1'
#
loop_
_entity.id
_entity.type
_entity.pdbx_description
1 polymer ?
#
loop_
_entity_poly.entity_id
_entity_poly.type
_entity_poly.pdbx_seq_one_letter_code
_entity_poly.pdbx_strand_id
1 'polypeptide(L)' 'MKLTIRQPKPRNPLVAAAHGRRAGAHRRSQGGQRQQFKLALRRELVHEPLPSP' A
#
# COMPACT_ATOMS: atom_id res chain seq x y z
N MET A 1 22.12 10.46 40.64
CA MET A 1 21.83 9.08 40.20
C MET A 1 22.14 8.97 38.71
N LYS A 2 23.10 8.13 38.29
CA LYS A 2 23.51 8.01 36.88
C LYS A 2 22.94 6.72 36.28
N LEU A 3 22.01 6.84 35.35
CA LEU A 3 21.43 5.68 34.65
C LEU A 3 22.44 5.18 33.62
N THR A 4 23.03 4.01 33.86
CA THR A 4 23.99 3.40 32.93
C THR A 4 23.27 2.35 32.11
N ILE A 5 22.95 2.66 30.85
CA ILE A 5 22.29 1.73 29.92
C ILE A 5 23.38 0.96 29.16
N ARG A 6 23.44 -0.35 29.36
CA ARG A 6 24.30 -1.24 28.57
C ARG A 6 23.58 -1.60 27.27
N GLN A 7 24.16 -1.25 26.12
CA GLN A 7 23.66 -1.67 24.81
C GLN A 7 24.52 -2.83 24.27
N PRO A 8 24.16 -4.10 24.55
CA PRO A 8 24.86 -5.24 23.96
C PRO A 8 24.65 -5.26 22.44
N LYS A 9 25.65 -5.72 21.69
CA LYS A 9 25.52 -5.94 20.24
C LYS A 9 24.32 -6.85 19.99
N PRO A 10 23.38 -6.47 19.09
CA PRO A 10 22.23 -7.31 18.81
C PRO A 10 22.70 -8.62 18.18
N ARG A 11 22.10 -9.74 18.62
CA ARG A 11 22.40 -11.07 18.06
C ARG A 11 22.15 -11.13 16.55
N ASN A 12 21.16 -10.36 16.09
CA ASN A 12 20.85 -10.20 14.68
C ASN A 12 21.24 -8.78 14.21
N PRO A 13 22.23 -8.64 13.31
CA PRO A 13 22.67 -7.33 12.83
C PRO A 13 21.60 -6.57 12.05
N LEU A 14 20.56 -7.26 11.56
CA LEU A 14 19.49 -6.67 10.77
C LEU A 14 18.31 -6.17 11.61
N VAL A 15 18.32 -6.36 12.93
CA VAL A 15 17.17 -6.02 13.80
C VAL A 15 16.86 -4.51 13.81
N ALA A 16 17.90 -3.67 13.83
CA ALA A 16 17.75 -2.22 13.81
C ALA A 16 17.14 -1.74 12.47
N ALA A 17 17.62 -2.29 11.35
CA ALA A 17 17.06 -2.01 10.03
C ALA A 17 15.61 -2.51 9.93
N ALA A 18 15.31 -3.68 10.51
CA ALA A 18 13.96 -4.26 10.50
C ALA A 18 12.93 -3.41 11.24
N HIS A 19 13.27 -2.83 12.41
CA HIS A 19 12.39 -1.92 13.14
C HIS A 19 12.04 -0.65 12.35
N GLY A 20 12.95 -0.19 11.48
CA GLY A 20 12.71 0.95 10.59
C GLY A 20 11.89 0.61 9.33
N ARG A 21 11.67 -0.68 9.03
CA ARG A 21 10.87 -1.06 7.86
C ARG A 21 9.40 -0.73 8.12
N ARG A 22 8.92 0.29 7.42
CA ARG A 22 7.49 0.55 7.29
C ARG A 22 6.92 -0.43 6.27
N ALA A 23 5.74 -0.98 6.56
CA ALA A 23 4.98 -1.66 5.52
C ALA A 23 4.86 -0.70 4.32
N GLY A 24 5.19 -1.18 3.12
CA GLY A 24 5.03 -0.38 1.91
C GLY A 24 3.61 0.17 1.84
N ALA A 25 3.42 1.31 1.18
CA ALA A 25 2.07 1.85 1.01
C ALA A 25 1.16 0.75 0.44
N HIS A 26 0.05 0.46 1.14
CA HIS A 26 -1.01 -0.45 0.66
C HIS A 26 -1.69 0.20 -0.55
N ARG A 27 -0.96 0.33 -1.65
CA ARG A 27 -1.49 0.84 -2.91
C ARG A 27 -2.29 -0.28 -3.53
N ARG A 28 -3.41 0.10 -4.16
CA ARG A 28 -4.13 -0.82 -5.04
C ARG A 28 -3.13 -1.31 -6.08
N SER A 29 -2.99 -2.64 -6.17
CA SER A 29 -2.15 -3.25 -7.20
C SER A 29 -2.56 -2.71 -8.58
N GLN A 30 -1.65 -2.76 -9.55
CA GLN A 30 -1.95 -2.39 -10.93
C GLN A 30 -3.20 -3.12 -11.45
N GLY A 31 -3.41 -4.39 -11.03
CA GLY A 31 -4.63 -5.14 -11.31
C GLY A 31 -5.89 -4.56 -10.66
N GLY A 32 -5.81 -4.16 -9.39
CA GLY A 32 -6.92 -3.51 -8.69
C GLY A 32 -7.31 -2.16 -9.29
N GLN A 33 -6.35 -1.37 -9.77
CA GLN A 33 -6.62 -0.12 -10.49
C GLN A 33 -7.35 -0.41 -11.80
N ARG A 34 -6.88 -1.37 -12.60
CA ARG A 34 -7.53 -1.78 -13.85
C ARG A 34 -8.98 -2.23 -13.64
N GLN A 35 -9.26 -3.01 -12.60
CA GLN A 35 -10.61 -3.46 -12.29
C GLN A 35 -11.53 -2.28 -11.97
N GLN A 36 -11.04 -1.30 -11.21
CA GLN A 36 -11.81 -0.09 -10.88
C GLN A 36 -12.12 0.76 -12.11
N PHE A 37 -11.15 0.98 -12.99
CA PHE A 37 -11.38 1.68 -14.25
C PHE A 37 -12.44 0.97 -15.11
N LYS A 38 -12.37 -0.36 -15.23
CA LYS A 38 -13.38 -1.14 -15.97
C LYS A 38 -14.78 -1.00 -15.38
N LEU A 39 -14.89 -0.98 -14.06
CA LEU A 39 -16.18 -0.79 -13.38
C LEU A 39 -16.71 0.63 -13.55
N ALA A 40 -15.85 1.64 -13.50
CA ALA A 40 -16.22 3.04 -13.75
C ALA A 40 -16.75 3.22 -15.18
N LEU A 41 -16.00 2.74 -16.18
CA LEU A 41 -16.39 2.80 -17.59
C LEU A 41 -17.75 2.12 -17.85
N ARG A 42 -17.98 0.95 -17.24
CA ARG A 42 -19.28 0.26 -17.37
C ARG A 42 -20.44 1.06 -16.79
N ARG A 43 -20.22 1.77 -15.67
CA ARG A 43 -21.26 2.60 -15.07
C ARG A 43 -21.61 3.78 -15.99
N GLU A 44 -20.60 4.40 -16.59
CA GLU A 44 -20.78 5.51 -17.54
C GLU A 44 -21.56 5.05 -18.78
N LEU A 45 -21.17 3.92 -19.39
CA LEU A 45 -21.85 3.36 -20.57
C LEU A 45 -23.31 2.94 -20.30
N VAL A 46 -23.61 2.48 -19.09
CA VAL A 46 -24.99 2.12 -18.71
C VAL A 46 -25.84 3.37 -18.47
N HIS A 47 -25.22 4.49 -18.11
CA HIS A 47 -25.91 5.75 -17.87
C HIS A 47 -26.10 6.61 -19.12
N GLU A 48 -25.42 6.30 -20.22
CA GLU A 48 -25.59 7.01 -21.49
C GLU A 48 -26.82 6.45 -22.24
N PRO A 49 -27.86 7.26 -22.51
CA PRO A 49 -28.93 6.83 -23.40
C PRO A 49 -28.37 6.68 -24.81
N LEU A 50 -28.55 5.49 -25.40
CA LEU A 50 -28.15 5.22 -26.78
C LEU A 50 -28.66 6.34 -27.72
N PRO A 51 -27.82 6.87 -28.62
CA PRO A 51 -28.32 7.79 -29.64
C PRO A 51 -29.38 7.06 -30.48
N SER A 52 -30.52 7.73 -30.65
CA SER A 52 -31.65 7.25 -31.44
C SER A 52 -31.22 7.08 -32.91
N PRO A 53 -31.68 6.03 -33.62
CA PRO A 53 -31.38 5.85 -35.03
C PRO A 53 -31.97 6.97 -35.91
#